data_AF-A0A3C1B603-F1
#
_entry.id   AF-A0A3C1B603-F1
#
_cell.length_a   1.000
_cell.length_b   1.000
_cell.length_c   1.000
_cell.angle_alpha   90.00
_cell.angle_beta   90.00
_cell.angle_gamma   90.00
#
_symmetry.space_group_name_H-M   'P 1'
#
loop_
_entity.id
_entity.type
_entity.pdbx_description
1 polymer ?
#
loop_
_entity_poly.entity_id
_entity_poly.type
_entity_poly.pdbx_seq_one_letter_code
_entity_poly.pdbx_strand_id
1 'polypeptide(L)'
;ASVFGEMLTFKKMLENAKDQNERKVLLAGKVEDMINTVIRQIAFYDFECKLHEARKAGELTPDDINALWMSVQGESLGPAFEFMDGYETFWAYIPHFVHSPFYVYAYAFGDGLVNALYAVYE
;
A
#
# COMPACT_ATOMS: atom_id res chain seq x y z
N ALA A 1 -1.94 11.59 -14.26
CA ALA A 1 -3.01 12.58 -14.47
C ALA A 1 -4.16 12.43 -13.45
N SER A 2 -4.67 11.22 -13.16
CA SER A 2 -5.79 11.01 -12.21
C SER A 2 -5.50 11.48 -10.78
N VAL A 3 -4.40 11.05 -10.18
CA VAL A 3 -4.02 11.38 -8.78
C VAL A 3 -3.93 12.90 -8.55
N PHE A 4 -3.40 13.64 -9.53
CA PHE A 4 -3.35 15.11 -9.46
C PHE A 4 -4.74 15.74 -9.45
N GLY A 5 -5.66 15.25 -10.29
CA GLY A 5 -7.06 15.70 -10.29
C GLY A 5 -7.77 15.37 -8.97
N GLU A 6 -7.57 14.17 -8.45
CA GLU A 6 -8.11 13.74 -7.15
C GLU A 6 -7.60 14.62 -6.00
N MET A 7 -6.33 15.03 -6.01
CA MET A 7 -5.78 15.95 -5.03
C MET A 7 -6.45 17.34 -5.06
N LEU A 8 -6.67 17.89 -6.26
CA LEU A 8 -7.36 19.17 -6.41
C LEU A 8 -8.81 19.11 -5.90
N THR A 9 -9.54 18.04 -6.25
CA THR A 9 -10.89 17.81 -5.75
C THR A 9 -10.91 17.64 -4.23
N PHE A 10 -9.98 16.86 -3.67
CA PHE A 10 -9.86 16.66 -2.23
C PHE A 10 -9.62 17.97 -1.49
N LYS A 11 -8.67 18.80 -1.95
CA LYS A 11 -8.42 20.12 -1.34
C LYS A 11 -9.67 20.97 -1.35
N LYS A 12 -10.39 21.01 -2.48
CA LYS A 12 -11.64 21.77 -2.58
C LYS A 12 -12.71 21.26 -1.61
N MET A 13 -12.85 19.94 -1.45
CA MET A 13 -13.78 19.36 -0.47
C MET A 13 -13.38 19.70 0.96
N LEU A 14 -12.09 19.61 1.27
CA LEU A 14 -11.55 19.87 2.61
C LEU A 14 -11.69 21.35 3.03
N GLU A 15 -11.54 22.29 2.09
CA GLU A 15 -11.78 23.73 2.30
C GLU A 15 -13.26 24.06 2.54
N ASN A 16 -14.18 23.29 1.92
CA ASN A 16 -15.62 23.53 2.00
C ASN A 16 -16.33 22.59 2.99
N ALA A 17 -15.58 21.90 3.86
CA ALA A 17 -16.15 21.06 4.92
C ALA A 17 -17.04 21.92 5.85
N LYS A 18 -18.26 21.45 6.10
CA LYS A 18 -19.30 22.20 6.82
C LYS A 18 -19.01 22.28 8.32
N ASP A 19 -18.36 21.25 8.86
CA ASP A 19 -18.00 21.17 10.27
C ASP A 19 -16.70 20.38 10.50
N GLN A 20 -16.26 20.32 11.77
CA GLN A 20 -15.05 19.62 12.16
C GLN A 20 -15.14 18.09 11.97
N ASN A 21 -16.34 17.51 12.03
CA ASN A 21 -16.51 16.07 11.86
C ASN A 21 -16.33 15.70 10.39
N GLU A 22 -16.96 16.43 9.47
CA GLU A 22 -16.77 16.25 8.02
C GLU A 22 -15.29 16.41 7.64
N ARG A 23 -14.61 17.42 8.18
CA ARG A 23 -13.18 17.61 7.97
C ARG A 23 -12.34 16.41 8.43
N LYS A 24 -12.64 15.85 9.61
CA LYS A 24 -11.94 14.67 10.15
C LYS A 24 -12.15 13.44 9.27
N VAL A 25 -13.37 13.19 8.81
CA VAL A 25 -13.68 12.06 7.93
C VAL A 25 -12.90 12.15 6.62
N LEU A 26 -12.86 13.33 6.00
CA LEU A 26 -12.08 13.55 4.78
C LEU A 26 -10.60 13.26 4.98
N LEU A 27 -10.00 13.77 6.07
CA LEU A 27 -8.59 13.54 6.37
C LEU A 27 -8.31 12.06 6.67
N ALA A 28 -9.18 11.39 7.43
CA ALA A 28 -9.03 9.97 7.74
C ALA A 28 -9.07 9.11 6.47
N GLY A 29 -10.05 9.36 5.59
CA GLY A 29 -10.15 8.66 4.30
C GLY A 29 -8.91 8.89 3.43
N LYS A 30 -8.39 10.13 3.38
CA LYS A 30 -7.17 10.42 2.62
C LYS A 30 -5.94 9.68 3.16
N VAL A 31 -5.82 9.57 4.49
CA VAL A 31 -4.74 8.78 5.12
C VAL A 31 -4.88 7.30 4.79
N GLU A 32 -6.09 6.75 4.86
CA GLU A 32 -6.37 5.35 4.50
C GLU A 32 -6.03 5.05 3.03
N ASP A 33 -6.40 5.95 2.11
CA ASP A 33 -6.07 5.83 0.69
C ASP A 33 -4.55 5.83 0.45
N MET A 34 -3.81 6.69 1.15
CA MET A 34 -2.35 6.76 1.07
C MET A 34 -1.69 5.49 1.58
N ILE A 35 -2.18 4.93 2.70
CA ILE A 35 -1.70 3.63 3.22
C ILE A 35 -1.92 2.53 2.18
N ASN A 36 -3.10 2.48 1.57
CA ASN A 36 -3.42 1.46 0.56
C ASN A 36 -2.66 1.60 -0.76
N THR A 37 -2.29 2.82 -1.14
CA THR A 37 -1.67 3.11 -2.45
C THR A 37 -0.15 3.10 -2.40
N VAL A 38 0.46 3.48 -1.27
CA VAL A 38 1.92 3.54 -1.14
C VAL A 38 2.44 2.44 -0.23
N ILE A 39 2.06 2.48 1.05
CA ILE A 39 2.62 1.59 2.08
C ILE A 39 2.38 0.13 1.71
N ARG A 40 1.14 -0.20 1.34
CA ARG A 40 0.76 -1.55 0.93
C ARG A 40 1.47 -2.02 -0.34
N GLN A 41 1.68 -1.14 -1.33
CA GLN A 41 2.37 -1.52 -2.57
C GLN A 41 3.86 -1.74 -2.36
N ILE A 42 4.50 -0.95 -1.48
CA ILE A 42 5.89 -1.17 -1.05
C ILE A 42 6.00 -2.51 -0.31
N ALA A 43 5.09 -2.80 0.62
CA ALA A 43 5.05 -4.08 1.31
C ALA A 43 4.89 -5.26 0.33
N PHE A 44 4.06 -5.11 -0.70
CA PHE A 44 3.89 -6.14 -1.72
C PHE A 44 5.18 -6.37 -2.52
N TYR A 45 5.87 -5.30 -2.90
CA TYR A 45 7.17 -5.37 -3.55
C TYR A 45 8.23 -6.04 -2.68
N ASP A 46 8.32 -5.65 -1.40
CA ASP A 46 9.29 -6.23 -0.46
C ASP A 46 9.01 -7.71 -0.21
N PHE A 47 7.74 -8.11 -0.13
CA PHE A 47 7.34 -9.51 -0.08
C PHE A 47 7.77 -10.28 -1.33
N GLU A 48 7.52 -9.76 -2.53
CA GLU A 48 7.97 -10.40 -3.77
C GLU A 48 9.50 -10.56 -3.79
N CYS A 49 10.26 -9.54 -3.38
CA CYS A 49 11.71 -9.61 -3.26
C CYS A 49 12.16 -10.72 -2.30
N LYS A 50 11.62 -10.76 -1.07
CA LYS A 50 11.95 -11.79 -0.08
C LYS A 50 11.56 -13.19 -0.57
N LEU A 51 10.38 -13.33 -1.18
CA LEU A 51 9.88 -14.60 -1.73
C LEU A 51 10.78 -15.14 -2.84
N HIS A 52 11.11 -14.30 -3.82
CA HIS A 52 11.96 -14.68 -4.94
C HIS A 52 13.40 -14.96 -4.51
N GLU A 53 13.92 -14.27 -3.49
CA GLU A 53 15.23 -14.57 -2.93
C GLU A 53 15.23 -15.94 -2.22
N ALA A 54 14.24 -16.18 -1.34
CA ALA A 54 14.11 -17.46 -0.64
C ALA A 54 13.93 -18.64 -1.61
N ARG A 55 13.20 -18.45 -2.71
CA ARG A 55 12.98 -19.49 -3.74
C ARG A 55 14.28 -19.93 -4.44
N LYS A 56 15.32 -19.10 -4.46
CA LYS A 56 16.64 -19.49 -5.00
C LYS A 56 17.31 -20.58 -4.16
N ALA A 57 17.00 -20.67 -2.87
CA ALA A 57 17.57 -21.65 -1.95
C ALA A 57 16.86 -23.01 -1.98
N GLY A 58 15.65 -23.09 -2.54
CA GLY A 58 14.88 -24.34 -2.57
C GLY A 58 13.39 -24.14 -2.78
N GLU A 59 12.65 -25.23 -2.69
CA GLU A 59 11.18 -25.20 -2.67
C GLU A 59 10.68 -24.58 -1.36
N LEU A 60 9.58 -23.82 -1.45
CA LEU A 60 8.96 -23.16 -0.31
C LEU A 60 7.60 -23.80 -0.05
N THR A 61 7.35 -24.15 1.20
CA THR A 61 6.03 -24.62 1.65
C THR A 61 5.08 -23.44 1.84
N PRO A 62 3.75 -23.66 1.91
CA PRO A 62 2.80 -22.60 2.26
C PRO A 62 3.15 -21.89 3.57
N ASP A 63 3.63 -22.61 4.58
CA ASP A 63 4.01 -22.04 5.88
C ASP A 63 5.23 -21.12 5.77
N ASP A 64 6.21 -21.46 4.91
CA ASP A 64 7.36 -20.59 4.63
C ASP A 64 6.90 -19.28 3.98
N ILE A 65 5.98 -19.36 3.02
CA ILE A 65 5.44 -18.18 2.33
C ILE A 65 4.61 -17.33 3.29
N ASN A 66 3.78 -17.95 4.12
CA ASN A 66 3.01 -17.30 5.18
C ASN A 66 3.92 -16.53 6.14
N ALA A 67 5.04 -17.13 6.57
CA ALA A 67 6.00 -16.49 7.45
C ALA A 67 6.66 -15.26 6.80
N LEU A 68 7.07 -15.37 5.53
CA LEU A 68 7.60 -14.23 4.78
C LEU A 68 6.57 -13.11 4.65
N TRP A 69 5.33 -13.45 4.31
CA TRP A 69 4.22 -12.50 4.22
C TRP A 69 4.02 -11.76 5.54
N MET A 70 3.83 -12.50 6.64
CA MET A 70 3.60 -11.90 7.96
C MET A 70 4.78 -11.04 8.43
N SER A 71 6.02 -11.42 8.10
CA SER A 71 7.20 -10.59 8.44
C SER A 71 7.11 -9.21 7.80
N VAL A 72 6.72 -9.14 6.53
CA VAL A 72 6.63 -7.89 5.78
C VAL A 72 5.42 -7.07 6.21
N GLN A 73 4.28 -7.72 6.44
CA GLN A 73 3.07 -7.02 6.90
C GLN A 73 3.25 -6.46 8.31
N GLY A 74 3.94 -7.18 9.19
CA GLY A 74 4.30 -6.69 10.52
C GLY A 74 5.24 -5.48 10.49
N GLU A 75 6.26 -5.50 9.63
CA GLU A 75 7.16 -4.36 9.40
C GLU A 75 6.41 -3.15 8.82
N SER A 76 5.46 -3.39 7.91
CA SER A 76 4.72 -2.35 7.17
C SER A 76 3.62 -1.66 8.00
N LEU A 77 2.78 -2.43 8.69
CA LEU A 77 1.62 -1.91 9.44
C LEU A 77 1.95 -1.60 10.90
N GLY A 78 3.01 -2.20 11.44
CA GLY A 78 3.50 -1.95 12.79
C GLY A 78 2.60 -2.51 13.90
N PRO A 79 2.97 -2.26 15.16
CA PRO A 79 2.37 -2.91 16.33
C PRO A 79 0.96 -2.40 16.67
N ALA A 80 0.50 -1.33 16.02
CA ALA A 80 -0.85 -0.81 16.23
C ALA A 80 -1.92 -1.60 15.45
N PHE A 81 -1.51 -2.44 14.50
CA PHE A 81 -2.42 -3.23 13.69
C PHE A 81 -2.60 -4.62 14.29
N GLU A 82 -3.85 -5.02 14.50
CA GLU A 82 -4.22 -6.37 14.92
C GLU A 82 -4.58 -7.21 13.69
N PHE A 83 -3.79 -8.25 13.43
CA PHE A 83 -4.05 -9.17 12.34
C PHE A 83 -5.15 -10.16 12.71
N MET A 84 -6.10 -10.36 11.81
CA MET A 84 -7.15 -11.36 11.97
C MET A 84 -6.64 -12.77 11.64
N ASP A 85 -7.30 -13.79 12.20
CA ASP A 85 -7.03 -15.19 11.86
C ASP A 85 -7.15 -15.42 10.35
N GLY A 86 -6.17 -16.12 9.76
CA GLY A 86 -6.10 -16.41 8.34
C GLY A 86 -5.41 -15.34 7.49
N TYR A 87 -5.05 -14.19 8.07
CA TYR A 87 -4.35 -13.11 7.37
C TYR A 87 -2.99 -13.56 6.79
N GLU A 88 -2.38 -14.59 7.36
CA GLU A 88 -1.13 -15.17 6.88
C GLU A 88 -1.21 -15.71 5.45
N THR A 89 -2.41 -16.05 4.97
CA THR A 89 -2.66 -16.56 3.61
C THR A 89 -3.05 -15.49 2.59
N PHE A 90 -3.12 -14.22 3.01
CA PHE A 90 -3.62 -13.14 2.16
C PHE A 90 -2.76 -12.86 0.93
N TRP A 91 -1.49 -13.26 0.92
CA TRP A 91 -0.66 -13.20 -0.28
C TRP A 91 -1.29 -13.97 -1.46
N ALA A 92 -2.05 -15.04 -1.19
CA ALA A 92 -2.59 -15.91 -2.24
C ALA A 92 -3.73 -15.27 -3.05
N TYR A 93 -4.46 -14.28 -2.51
CA TYR A 93 -5.53 -13.62 -3.27
C TYR A 93 -5.01 -12.49 -4.17
N ILE A 94 -3.75 -12.08 -4.04
CA ILE A 94 -3.20 -10.93 -4.75
C ILE A 94 -2.79 -11.36 -6.17
N PRO A 95 -3.56 -11.01 -7.22
CA PRO A 95 -3.32 -11.53 -8.57
C PRO A 95 -1.99 -11.07 -9.16
N HIS A 96 -1.47 -9.92 -8.71
CA HIS A 96 -0.24 -9.33 -9.24
C HIS A 96 0.99 -10.22 -8.98
N PHE A 97 1.02 -10.97 -7.88
CA PHE A 97 2.13 -11.90 -7.59
C PHE A 97 2.25 -13.04 -8.59
N VAL A 98 1.15 -13.41 -9.26
CA VAL A 98 1.10 -14.54 -10.20
C VAL A 98 1.08 -14.08 -11.65
N HIS A 99 0.27 -13.07 -11.95
CA HIS A 99 0.00 -12.65 -13.33
C HIS A 99 0.89 -11.50 -13.81
N SER A 100 1.49 -10.74 -12.90
CA SER A 100 2.27 -9.54 -13.25
C SER A 100 3.36 -9.27 -12.19
N PRO A 101 4.32 -10.20 -12.02
CA PRO A 101 5.34 -10.10 -10.98
C PRO A 101 6.14 -8.78 -11.12
N PHE A 102 6.44 -8.17 -9.98
CA PHE A 102 7.15 -6.91 -9.78
C PHE A 102 6.48 -5.67 -10.38
N TYR A 103 5.23 -5.76 -10.83
CA TYR A 103 4.50 -4.62 -11.40
C TYR A 103 4.18 -3.54 -10.37
N VAL A 104 3.96 -3.93 -9.11
CA VAL A 104 3.44 -3.05 -8.05
C VAL A 104 4.36 -1.87 -7.67
N TYR A 105 5.67 -1.97 -7.93
CA TYR A 105 6.61 -0.84 -7.74
C TYR A 105 6.21 0.42 -8.52
N ALA A 106 5.58 0.24 -9.69
CA ALA A 106 5.16 1.35 -10.53
C ALA A 106 4.15 2.30 -9.84
N TYR A 107 3.35 1.79 -8.89
CA TYR A 107 2.39 2.61 -8.14
C TYR A 107 3.07 3.51 -7.12
N ALA A 108 4.04 3.00 -6.35
CA ALA A 108 4.79 3.79 -5.38
C ALA A 108 5.64 4.88 -6.06
N PHE A 109 6.27 4.55 -7.19
CA PHE A 109 6.98 5.52 -8.01
C PHE A 109 6.04 6.59 -8.58
N GLY A 110 4.86 6.19 -9.06
CA GLY A 110 3.85 7.10 -9.60
C GLY A 110 3.33 8.10 -8.56
N ASP A 111 3.02 7.64 -7.35
CA ASP A 111 2.56 8.52 -6.27
C ASP A 111 3.65 9.48 -5.77
N GLY A 112 4.89 8.99 -5.62
CA GLY A 112 6.04 9.82 -5.27
C GLY A 112 6.32 10.92 -6.30
N LEU A 113 6.24 10.60 -7.60
CA LEU A 113 6.40 11.56 -8.68
C LEU A 113 5.29 12.63 -8.68
N VAL A 114 4.04 12.26 -8.42
CA VAL A 114 2.91 13.20 -8.37
C VAL A 114 3.02 14.12 -7.17
N ASN A 115 3.36 13.60 -5.99
CA ASN A 115 3.58 14.42 -4.79
C ASN A 115 4.73 15.42 -4.99
N ALA A 116 5.82 14.99 -5.63
CA ALA A 116 6.94 15.88 -5.98
C ALA A 116 6.55 16.98 -6.97
N LEU A 117 5.79 16.65 -8.02
CA LEU A 117 5.29 17.64 -8.98
C LEU A 117 4.29 18.62 -8.35
N TYR A 118 3.47 18.13 -7.40
CA TYR A 118 2.51 18.97 -6.67
C TYR A 118 3.20 19.99 -5.77
N ALA A 119 4.27 19.60 -5.07
CA ALA A 119 5.07 20.49 -4.23
C ALA A 119 5.77 21.62 -5.00
N VAL A 120 5.94 21.49 -6.32
CA VAL A 120 6.53 22.51 -7.20
C VAL A 120 5.46 23.45 -7.80
N TYR A 121 4.18 23.07 -7.75
CA TYR A 121 3.07 23.87 -8.27
C TYR A 121 2.51 24.89 -7.26
N GLU A 122 2.68 24.64 -5.96
CA GLU A 122 2.50 25.66 -4.91
C GLU A 122 3.69 26.64 -4.87
#